data_AF-A0A3D5J9N3-F1
#
_entry.id   AF-A0A3D5J9N3-F1
#
_cell.length_a   1.000
_cell.length_b   1.000
_cell.length_c   1.000
_cell.angle_alpha   90.00
_cell.angle_beta   90.00
_cell.angle_gamma   90.00
#
_symmetry.space_group_name_H-M   'P 1'
#
loop_
_entity.id
_entity.type
_entity.pdbx_description
1 polymer ?
#
loop_
_entity_poly.entity_id
_entity_poly.type
_entity_poly.pdbx_seq_one_letter_code
_entity_poly.pdbx_strand_id
1 'polypeptide(L)'
;QAEQFYQVGNSGGTHAAPVYQLIHRIATNEYDPASTNFYGFYFGDGEIFDDDAKEIVEILEEHLRPIFNRVGVVEVKPSRLSLLNRQIATQFYRDSIIRFGELNDKLETIEIIKTLFAEH
;
A
#
# COMPACT_ATOMS: atom_id res chain seq x y z
N GLN A 1 -39.46 -11.25 -9.37
CA GLN A 1 -38.08 -11.52 -9.83
C GLN A 1 -37.14 -10.92 -8.80
N ALA A 2 -36.65 -11.77 -7.90
CA ALA A 2 -35.81 -11.40 -6.75
C ALA A 2 -34.41 -12.02 -6.90
N GLU A 3 -33.86 -11.95 -8.12
CA GLU A 3 -32.55 -12.54 -8.46
C GLU A 3 -31.42 -11.51 -8.52
N GLN A 4 -31.65 -10.27 -8.06
CA GLN A 4 -30.59 -9.24 -7.95
C GLN A 4 -30.03 -9.06 -6.53
N PHE A 5 -30.40 -9.93 -5.57
CA PHE A 5 -30.10 -9.71 -4.16
C PHE A 5 -29.05 -10.63 -3.51
N TYR A 6 -28.46 -11.60 -4.21
CA TYR A 6 -27.51 -12.54 -3.58
C TYR A 6 -26.35 -12.96 -4.49
N GLN A 7 -25.60 -11.99 -5.02
CA GLN A 7 -24.21 -12.22 -5.42
C GLN A 7 -23.28 -11.18 -4.76
N VAL A 8 -23.58 -10.79 -3.52
CA VAL A 8 -22.53 -10.33 -2.61
C VAL A 8 -21.76 -11.59 -2.25
N GLY A 9 -20.82 -11.97 -3.10
CA GLY A 9 -19.83 -12.97 -2.72
C GLY A 9 -19.22 -12.49 -1.42
N ASN A 10 -19.29 -13.31 -0.38
CA ASN A 10 -18.44 -13.21 0.81
C ASN A 10 -16.98 -13.48 0.41
N SER A 11 -16.49 -12.76 -0.61
CA SER A 11 -15.10 -12.75 -1.03
C SER A 11 -14.44 -11.80 -0.05
N GLY A 12 -13.90 -12.36 1.03
CA GLY A 12 -13.10 -11.62 2.00
C GLY A 12 -12.02 -10.83 1.26
N GLY A 13 -12.02 -9.53 1.48
CA GLY A 13 -11.02 -8.60 1.00
C GLY A 13 -10.98 -7.46 2.00
N THR A 14 -9.79 -6.99 2.31
CA THR A 14 -9.56 -5.83 3.17
C THR A 14 -9.75 -4.58 2.32
N HIS A 15 -10.59 -3.66 2.78
CA HIS A 15 -10.68 -2.31 2.22
C HIS A 15 -9.66 -1.43 2.95
N ALA A 16 -8.52 -1.19 2.30
CA ALA A 16 -7.35 -0.54 2.89
C ALA A 16 -7.14 0.91 2.39
N ALA A 17 -7.76 1.35 1.29
CA ALA A 17 -7.64 2.74 0.81
C ALA A 17 -7.93 3.82 1.88
N PRO A 18 -8.93 3.67 2.79
CA PRO A 18 -9.18 4.65 3.84
C PRO A 18 -7.98 4.87 4.78
N VAL A 19 -7.12 3.87 4.97
CA VAL A 19 -5.91 4.00 5.78
C VAL A 19 -4.91 4.94 5.09
N TYR A 20 -4.73 4.82 3.78
CA TYR A 20 -3.84 5.70 3.01
C TYR A 20 -4.35 7.14 2.99
N GLN A 21 -5.66 7.34 2.83
CA GLN A 21 -6.28 8.66 2.95
C GLN A 21 -6.07 9.27 4.34
N LEU A 22 -6.22 8.48 5.40
CA LEU A 22 -5.99 8.92 6.77
C LEU A 22 -4.54 9.33 7.00
N ILE A 23 -3.58 8.56 6.48
CA ILE A 23 -2.14 8.90 6.57
C ILE A 23 -1.88 10.26 5.91
N HIS A 24 -2.37 10.48 4.69
CA HIS A 24 -2.24 11.78 4.02
C HIS A 24 -2.87 12.91 4.84
N ARG A 25 -4.06 12.67 5.40
CA ARG A 25 -4.78 13.65 6.22
C ARG A 25 -4.01 14.04 7.48
N ILE A 26 -3.41 13.07 8.16
CA ILE A 26 -2.56 13.32 9.35
C ILE A 26 -1.33 14.13 8.92
N ALA A 27 -0.63 13.69 7.87
CA ALA A 27 0.60 14.34 7.40
C ALA A 27 0.40 15.80 6.98
N THR A 28 -0.79 16.16 6.47
CA THR A 28 -1.07 17.52 5.97
C THR A 28 -1.82 18.42 6.94
N ASN A 29 -2.57 17.87 7.90
CA ASN A 29 -3.34 18.68 8.86
C ASN A 29 -2.67 18.82 10.22
N GLU A 30 -1.88 17.82 10.63
CA GLU A 30 -1.27 17.78 11.96
C GLU A 30 0.20 18.20 11.95
N TYR A 31 0.82 18.22 10.77
CA TYR A 31 2.23 18.50 10.58
C TYR A 31 2.45 19.43 9.38
N ASP A 32 3.60 20.11 9.35
CA ASP A 32 4.05 20.86 8.18
C ASP A 32 4.91 19.97 7.28
N PRO A 33 4.47 19.67 6.04
CA PRO A 33 5.22 18.83 5.13
C PRO A 33 6.57 19.39 4.69
N ALA A 34 6.79 20.71 4.80
CA ALA A 34 8.06 21.32 4.43
C ALA A 34 9.16 21.12 5.49
N SER A 35 8.79 20.80 6.72
CA SER A 35 9.71 20.68 7.85
C SER A 35 9.69 19.31 8.54
N THR A 36 8.82 18.39 8.09
CA THR A 36 8.65 17.06 8.67
C THR A 36 9.07 15.98 7.68
N ASN A 37 9.89 15.02 8.12
CA ASN A 37 10.19 13.84 7.32
C ASN A 37 9.16 12.74 7.60
N PHE A 38 8.52 12.21 6.56
CA PHE A 38 7.53 11.14 6.67
C PHE A 38 8.04 9.83 6.08
N TYR A 39 7.80 8.75 6.84
CA TYR A 39 8.14 7.39 6.47
C TYR A 39 6.92 6.49 6.77
N GLY A 40 6.33 5.91 5.73
CA GLY A 40 5.13 5.07 5.85
C GLY A 40 5.42 3.60 5.53
N PHE A 41 4.87 2.68 6.32
CA PHE A 41 4.93 1.23 6.05
C PHE A 41 3.56 0.60 6.20
N TYR A 42 3.14 -0.10 5.17
CA TYR A 42 1.95 -0.94 5.20
C TYR A 42 2.36 -2.40 5.08
N PHE A 43 1.87 -3.23 5.99
CA PHE A 43 1.99 -4.68 5.94
C PHE A 43 0.58 -5.25 5.91
N GLY A 44 0.20 -5.86 4.79
CA GLY A 44 -1.09 -6.52 4.61
C GLY A 44 -0.93 -7.94 4.09
N ASP A 45 -1.94 -8.77 4.18
CA ASP A 45 -1.95 -10.14 3.63
C ASP A 45 -2.14 -10.21 2.10
N GLY A 46 -2.36 -9.06 1.45
CA GLY A 46 -2.53 -8.94 0.00
C GLY A 46 -3.94 -9.28 -0.49
N GLU A 47 -4.87 -9.60 0.42
CA GLU A 47 -6.28 -9.82 0.07
C GLU A 47 -7.00 -8.47 0.00
N ILE A 48 -6.80 -7.73 -1.09
CA ILE A 48 -7.41 -6.41 -1.33
C ILE A 48 -8.30 -6.46 -2.57
N PHE A 49 -9.44 -5.75 -2.55
CA PHE A 49 -10.33 -5.63 -3.71
C PHE A 49 -9.65 -4.88 -4.86
N ASP A 50 -9.94 -5.25 -6.12
CA ASP A 50 -9.28 -4.63 -7.28
C ASP A 50 -9.48 -3.11 -7.37
N ASP A 51 -10.68 -2.63 -7.05
CA ASP A 51 -10.98 -1.20 -7.04
C ASP A 51 -10.28 -0.47 -5.89
N ASP A 52 -10.10 -1.14 -4.75
CA ASP A 52 -9.35 -0.61 -3.61
C ASP A 52 -7.85 -0.52 -3.90
N ALA A 53 -7.29 -1.50 -4.62
CA ALA A 53 -5.89 -1.46 -5.05
C ALA A 53 -5.61 -0.28 -5.99
N LYS A 54 -6.54 0.02 -6.93
CA LYS A 54 -6.43 1.19 -7.82
C LYS A 54 -6.47 2.49 -7.03
N GLU A 55 -7.41 2.61 -6.10
CA GLU A 55 -7.54 3.79 -5.24
C GLU A 55 -6.27 4.00 -4.39
N ILE A 56 -5.70 2.93 -3.83
CA ILE A 56 -4.43 3.01 -3.09
C ILE A 56 -3.30 3.53 -3.99
N VAL A 57 -3.19 3.04 -5.22
CA VAL A 57 -2.18 3.48 -6.17
C VAL A 57 -2.35 4.97 -6.53
N GLU A 58 -3.59 5.43 -6.72
CA GLU A 58 -3.90 6.85 -6.96
C GLU A 58 -3.49 7.71 -5.75
N ILE A 59 -3.85 7.31 -4.53
CA ILE A 59 -3.44 8.02 -3.30
C ILE A 59 -1.92 8.03 -3.15
N LEU A 60 -1.24 6.92 -3.46
CA LEU A 60 0.21 6.85 -3.40
C LEU A 60 0.86 7.85 -4.36
N GLU A 61 0.41 7.94 -5.61
CA GLU A 61 0.96 8.86 -6.61
C GLU A 61 0.65 10.32 -6.29
N GLU A 62 -0.63 10.63 -6.03
CA GLU A 62 -1.09 12.02 -5.96
C GLU A 62 -0.87 12.67 -4.60
N HIS A 63 -0.81 11.87 -3.52
CA HIS A 63 -0.83 12.40 -2.16
C HIS A 63 0.39 12.01 -1.35
N LEU A 64 0.80 10.74 -1.34
CA LEU A 64 1.90 10.31 -0.46
C LEU A 64 3.26 10.57 -1.09
N ARG A 65 3.44 10.21 -2.36
CA ARG A 65 4.71 10.36 -3.10
C ARG A 65 5.26 11.80 -3.10
N PRO A 66 4.47 12.88 -3.20
CA PRO A 66 4.99 14.25 -3.19
C PRO A 66 5.50 14.74 -1.82
N ILE A 67 5.03 14.15 -0.72
CA ILE A 67 5.33 14.64 0.65
C ILE A 67 6.10 13.65 1.51
N PHE A 68 6.12 12.35 1.18
CA PHE A 68 6.85 11.35 1.94
C PHE A 68 8.28 11.19 1.43
N ASN A 69 9.20 10.94 2.34
CA ASN A 69 10.58 10.58 2.01
C ASN A 69 10.69 9.11 1.60
N ARG A 70 9.79 8.26 2.12
CA ARG A 70 9.72 6.83 1.82
C ARG A 70 8.33 6.28 2.11
N VAL A 71 7.83 5.43 1.22
CA VAL A 71 6.66 4.58 1.50
C VAL A 71 7.01 3.15 1.11
N GLY A 72 6.76 2.21 2.03
CA GLY A 72 6.93 0.79 1.81
C GLY A 72 5.59 0.07 1.88
N VAL A 73 5.24 -0.66 0.83
CA VAL A 73 4.06 -1.54 0.80
C VAL A 73 4.52 -3.00 0.78
N VAL A 74 4.17 -3.75 1.81
CA VAL A 74 4.60 -5.14 1.97
C VAL A 74 3.38 -6.05 2.02
N GLU A 75 3.39 -7.06 1.17
CA GLU A 75 2.43 -8.15 1.22
C GLU A 75 3.02 -9.35 1.97
N VAL A 76 2.28 -9.83 2.97
CA VAL A 76 2.66 -10.93 3.83
C VAL A 76 2.03 -12.21 3.28
N LYS A 77 2.87 -13.16 2.89
CA LYS A 77 2.47 -14.42 2.23
C LYS A 77 1.61 -14.18 1.00
N PRO A 78 2.09 -13.41 0.01
CA PRO A 78 1.31 -13.04 -1.16
C PRO A 78 0.83 -14.30 -1.89
N SER A 79 -0.46 -14.32 -2.20
CA SER A 79 -1.05 -15.37 -3.02
C SER A 79 -0.82 -15.06 -4.51
N ARG A 80 -1.05 -16.04 -5.39
CA ARG A 80 -1.02 -15.81 -6.85
C ARG A 80 -2.09 -14.83 -7.33
N LEU A 81 -3.03 -14.43 -6.47
CA LEU A 81 -4.08 -13.46 -6.76
C LEU A 81 -3.74 -12.07 -6.23
N SER A 82 -2.56 -11.86 -5.65
CA SER A 82 -2.21 -10.56 -5.07
C SER A 82 -2.20 -9.44 -6.11
N LEU A 83 -3.02 -8.41 -5.87
CA LEU A 83 -3.27 -7.33 -6.83
C LEU A 83 -2.47 -6.07 -6.51
N LEU A 84 -2.33 -5.71 -5.24
CA LEU A 84 -1.76 -4.42 -4.84
C LEU A 84 -0.27 -4.32 -5.24
N ASN A 85 0.57 -5.27 -4.84
CA ASN A 85 1.99 -5.25 -5.22
C ASN A 85 2.19 -5.30 -6.74
N ARG A 86 1.30 -5.95 -7.50
CA ARG A 86 1.39 -5.96 -8.97
C ARG A 86 1.10 -4.59 -9.57
N GLN A 87 0.06 -3.93 -9.10
CA GLN A 87 -0.26 -2.58 -9.54
C GLN A 87 0.84 -1.61 -9.14
N ILE A 88 1.37 -1.70 -7.90
CA ILE A 88 2.49 -0.87 -7.44
C ILE A 88 3.76 -1.14 -8.26
N ALA A 89 4.10 -2.40 -8.52
CA ALA A 89 5.27 -2.76 -9.32
C ALA A 89 5.18 -2.23 -10.76
N THR A 90 3.97 -2.11 -11.30
CA THR A 90 3.71 -1.56 -12.63
C THR A 90 3.82 -0.04 -12.65
N GLN A 91 3.16 0.64 -11.69
CA GLN A 91 3.09 2.10 -11.65
C GLN A 91 4.39 2.75 -11.15
N PHE A 92 5.00 2.17 -10.12
CA PHE A 92 6.14 2.74 -9.40
C PHE A 92 7.44 1.95 -9.66
N TYR A 93 7.59 1.40 -10.87
CA TYR A 93 8.78 0.63 -11.22
C TYR A 93 10.05 1.47 -11.02
N ARG A 94 10.90 1.04 -10.08
CA ARG A 94 12.13 1.73 -9.65
C ARG A 94 11.93 3.10 -9.00
N ASP A 95 10.72 3.48 -8.61
CA ASP A 95 10.45 4.79 -7.97
C ASP A 95 11.26 4.98 -6.68
N SER A 96 11.88 6.15 -6.52
CA SER A 96 12.81 6.41 -5.42
C SER A 96 12.15 6.67 -4.08
N ILE A 97 10.82 6.75 -3.99
CA ILE A 97 10.06 7.03 -2.77
C ILE A 97 9.14 5.84 -2.45
N ILE A 98 8.35 5.40 -3.43
CA ILE A 98 7.41 4.29 -3.29
C ILE A 98 8.14 2.98 -3.59
N ARG A 99 8.22 2.11 -2.59
CA ARG A 99 8.86 0.79 -2.66
C ARG A 99 7.86 -0.28 -2.23
N PHE A 100 8.06 -1.49 -2.75
CA PHE A 100 7.24 -2.63 -2.38
C PHE A 100 8.10 -3.84 -2.03
N GLY A 101 7.50 -4.79 -1.31
CA GLY A 101 8.15 -6.02 -0.87
C GLY A 101 7.16 -7.14 -0.61
N GLU A 102 7.70 -8.33 -0.46
CA GLU A 102 6.96 -9.54 -0.10
C GLU A 102 7.60 -10.15 1.14
N LEU A 103 6.79 -10.59 2.10
CA LEU A 103 7.23 -11.18 3.36
C LEU A 103 6.64 -12.59 3.49
N ASN A 104 7.47 -13.63 3.35
CA ASN A 104 6.99 -15.01 3.42
C ASN A 104 7.14 -15.59 4.84
N ASP A 105 8.19 -15.19 5.54
CA ASP A 105 8.43 -15.54 6.94
C ASP A 105 8.58 -14.27 7.80
N LYS A 106 8.00 -14.27 9.01
CA LYS A 106 8.14 -13.17 9.97
C LYS A 106 9.60 -12.87 10.34
N LEU A 107 10.49 -13.85 10.25
CA LEU A 107 11.92 -13.67 10.52
C LEU A 107 12.60 -12.75 9.50
N GLU A 108 12.00 -12.56 8.32
CA GLU A 108 12.50 -11.70 7.24
C GLU A 108 12.11 -10.22 7.42
N THR A 109 11.33 -9.87 8.45
CA THR A 109 10.80 -8.51 8.65
C THR A 109 11.90 -7.44 8.71
N ILE A 110 13.03 -7.73 9.36
CA ILE A 110 14.14 -6.78 9.44
C ILE A 110 14.80 -6.61 8.07
N GLU A 111 14.99 -7.71 7.33
CA GLU A 111 15.63 -7.68 6.02
C GLU A 111 14.75 -6.96 5.00
N ILE A 112 13.43 -7.17 5.00
CA ILE A 112 12.52 -6.46 4.08
C ILE A 112 12.54 -4.95 4.35
N ILE A 113 12.53 -4.53 5.62
CA ILE A 113 12.61 -3.11 5.97
C ILE A 113 13.94 -2.52 5.50
N LYS A 114 15.06 -3.23 5.68
CA LYS A 114 16.37 -2.78 5.16
C LYS A 114 16.33 -2.62 3.64
N THR A 115 15.73 -3.56 2.91
CA THR A 115 15.60 -3.47 1.44
C THR A 115 14.75 -2.27 1.02
N LEU A 116 13.65 -1.99 1.71
CA LEU A 116 12.80 -0.83 1.42
C LEU A 116 13.54 0.51 1.60
N PHE A 117 14.54 0.56 2.49
CA PHE A 117 15.33 1.75 2.80
C PHE A 117 16.71 1.80 2.16
N ALA A 118 17.14 0.74 1.49
CA ALA A 118 18.44 0.71 0.86
C ALA A 118 18.54 1.83 -0.19
N GLU A 119 19.67 2.53 -0.18
CA GLU A 119 20.04 3.42 -1.29
C GLU A 119 20.27 2.58 -2.54
N HIS A 120 19.85 3.08 -3.71
CA HIS A 120 20.13 2.46 -5.00
C HIS A 120 21.49 2.87 -5.51
#